data_AF-A0AAU9EWA4-F1
#
_entry.id   AF-A0AAU9EWA4-F1
#
_cell.length_a   1.000
_cell.length_b   1.000
_cell.length_c   1.000
_cell.angle_alpha   90.00
_cell.angle_beta   90.00
_cell.angle_gamma   90.00
#
_symmetry.space_group_name_H-M   'P 1'
#
loop_
_entity.id
_entity.type
_entity.pdbx_description
1 polymer ?
#
loop_
_entity_poly.entity_id
_entity_poly.type
_entity_poly.pdbx_seq_one_letter_code
_entity_poly.pdbx_strand_id
1 'polypeptide(L)'
;MAQGISGVLTNDNKTVLDQIKNDVLNKRKVKNQTLDKDAFLKILTTQLSTQDPLSPMKDNEFMGQMAQFSALESTNQLVDISDKNLSKTDSLVAEVKLLNENISGLVSNLSKNTTNSDMLTSQTNLNNTNENILNELIKLNKAFEAYGINENTTN
;
A
#
# COMPACT_ATOMS: atom_id res chain seq x y z
N MET A 1 34.25 -5.12 30.67
CA MET A 1 32.81 -4.86 30.57
C MET A 1 32.20 -6.06 29.85
N ALA A 2 31.34 -6.81 30.53
CA ALA A 2 30.74 -8.05 30.05
C ALA A 2 29.24 -7.84 29.75
N GLN A 3 28.66 -8.78 29.00
CA GLN A 3 27.25 -8.94 28.59
C GLN A 3 26.88 -8.04 27.39
N GLY A 4 26.41 -8.52 26.24
CA GLY A 4 25.74 -9.78 25.91
C GLY A 4 24.39 -9.42 25.31
N ILE A 5 24.22 -9.56 23.99
CA ILE A 5 22.90 -9.70 23.36
C ILE A 5 23.01 -10.74 22.24
N SER A 6 22.89 -11.98 22.69
CA SER A 6 22.38 -13.11 21.93
C SER A 6 20.94 -12.79 21.48
N GLY A 7 20.59 -12.96 20.20
CA GLY A 7 19.18 -13.04 19.82
C GLY A 7 18.70 -12.57 18.43
N VAL A 8 19.51 -12.57 17.36
CA VAL A 8 19.04 -12.10 16.03
C VAL A 8 18.74 -13.22 15.02
N LEU A 9 18.58 -14.49 15.43
CA LEU A 9 18.39 -15.59 14.46
C LEU A 9 17.29 -16.62 14.80
N THR A 10 16.34 -16.33 15.69
CA THR A 10 15.32 -17.31 16.10
C THR A 10 13.86 -16.99 15.73
N ASN A 11 13.57 -15.83 15.12
CA ASN A 11 12.18 -15.44 14.78
C ASN A 11 11.74 -15.85 13.36
N ASP A 12 12.65 -15.90 12.38
CA ASP A 12 12.25 -16.15 10.98
C ASP A 12 11.78 -17.59 10.76
N ASN A 13 12.43 -18.56 11.40
CA ASN A 13 12.04 -19.97 11.32
C ASN A 13 10.70 -20.25 12.03
N LYS A 14 10.36 -19.49 13.07
CA LYS A 14 9.08 -19.61 13.78
C LYS A 14 7.95 -19.04 12.93
N THR A 15 8.15 -17.88 12.32
CA THR A 15 7.17 -17.24 11.43
C THR A 15 6.87 -18.11 10.19
N VAL A 16 7.89 -18.70 9.57
CA VAL A 16 7.71 -19.60 8.42
C VAL A 16 7.00 -20.89 8.83
N LEU A 17 7.33 -21.48 9.99
CA LEU A 17 6.66 -22.67 10.50
C LEU A 17 5.18 -22.41 10.82
N ASP A 18 4.86 -21.22 11.34
CA ASP A 18 3.49 -20.80 11.64
C ASP A 18 2.69 -20.54 10.35
N GLN A 19 3.32 -19.96 9.32
CA GLN A 19 2.72 -19.82 7.98
C GLN A 19 2.42 -21.18 7.33
N ILE A 20 3.39 -22.10 7.31
CA ILE A 20 3.21 -23.45 6.76
C ILE A 20 2.12 -24.22 7.51
N LYS A 21 2.09 -24.13 8.85
CA LYS A 21 1.03 -24.76 9.65
C LYS A 21 -0.34 -24.19 9.29
N ASN A 22 -0.46 -22.88 9.16
CA ASN A 22 -1.72 -22.22 8.81
C ASN A 22 -2.19 -22.60 7.40
N ASP A 23 -1.29 -22.68 6.42
CA ASP A 23 -1.64 -23.11 5.07
C ASP A 23 -2.07 -24.59 5.02
N VAL A 24 -1.38 -25.47 5.75
CA VAL A 24 -1.73 -26.89 5.85
C VAL A 24 -3.03 -27.10 6.66
N LEU A 25 -3.30 -26.27 7.67
CA LEU A 25 -4.58 -26.28 8.41
C LEU A 25 -5.73 -25.78 7.54
N ASN A 26 -5.53 -24.68 6.80
CA ASN A 26 -6.51 -24.14 5.88
C ASN A 26 -6.85 -25.14 4.75
N LYS A 27 -5.84 -25.77 4.16
CA LYS A 27 -6.04 -26.78 3.10
C LYS A 27 -6.76 -28.04 3.62
N ARG A 28 -6.52 -28.43 4.88
CA ARG A 28 -7.25 -29.52 5.56
C ARG A 28 -8.69 -29.14 5.89
N LYS A 29 -8.97 -27.92 6.37
CA LYS A 29 -10.33 -27.41 6.59
C LYS A 29 -11.16 -27.44 5.29
N VAL A 30 -10.61 -26.91 4.19
CA VAL A 30 -11.28 -26.88 2.87
C VAL A 30 -11.55 -28.29 2.34
N LYS A 31 -10.59 -29.23 2.52
CA LYS A 31 -10.76 -30.64 2.12
C LYS A 31 -11.83 -31.37 2.95
N ASN A 32 -11.89 -31.13 4.26
CA ASN A 32 -12.91 -31.73 5.12
C ASN A 32 -14.31 -31.20 4.80
N GLN A 33 -14.44 -29.92 4.45
CA GLN A 33 -15.72 -29.30 4.08
C GLN A 33 -16.28 -29.81 2.74
N THR A 34 -15.41 -30.12 1.78
CA THR A 34 -15.83 -30.76 0.52
C THR A 34 -16.31 -32.19 0.78
N LEU A 35 -15.63 -32.92 1.67
CA LEU A 35 -16.00 -34.28 2.06
C LEU A 35 -17.36 -34.34 2.78
N ASP A 36 -17.66 -33.39 3.67
CA ASP A 36 -18.94 -33.32 4.42
C ASP A 36 -20.14 -33.02 3.52
N LYS A 37 -19.98 -32.14 2.52
CA LYS A 37 -21.03 -31.88 1.51
C LYS A 37 -21.30 -33.10 0.62
N ASP A 38 -20.26 -33.78 0.18
CA ASP A 38 -20.39 -34.97 -0.66
C ASP A 38 -21.02 -36.14 0.11
N ALA A 39 -20.68 -36.29 1.39
CA ALA A 39 -21.30 -37.27 2.28
C ALA A 39 -22.79 -36.96 2.50
N PHE A 40 -23.15 -35.68 2.70
CA PHE A 40 -24.55 -35.25 2.81
C PHE A 40 -25.35 -35.55 1.54
N LEU A 41 -24.84 -35.17 0.36
CA LEU A 41 -25.51 -35.44 -0.91
C LEU A 41 -25.66 -36.94 -1.17
N LYS A 42 -24.65 -37.74 -0.81
CA LYS A 42 -24.72 -39.20 -0.92
C LYS A 42 -25.80 -39.79 -0.01
N ILE A 43 -25.91 -39.31 1.23
CA ILE A 43 -26.97 -39.73 2.15
C ILE A 43 -28.35 -39.30 1.63
N LEU A 44 -28.49 -38.07 1.15
CA LEU A 44 -29.74 -37.56 0.55
C LEU A 44 -30.18 -38.42 -0.65
N THR A 45 -29.24 -38.74 -1.55
CA THR A 45 -29.53 -39.54 -2.75
C THR A 45 -29.84 -41.00 -2.40
N THR A 46 -29.12 -41.56 -1.43
CA THR A 46 -29.35 -42.92 -0.93
C THR A 46 -30.71 -43.03 -0.24
N GLN A 47 -31.11 -42.02 0.55
CA GLN A 47 -32.43 -42.01 1.16
C GLN A 47 -33.51 -41.89 0.09
N LEU A 48 -33.37 -40.97 -0.89
CA LEU A 48 -34.33 -40.84 -1.99
C LEU A 48 -34.55 -42.15 -2.77
N SER A 49 -33.51 -43.00 -2.91
CA SER A 49 -33.62 -44.28 -3.62
C SER A 49 -34.17 -45.43 -2.79
N THR A 50 -34.26 -45.29 -1.46
CA THR A 50 -34.49 -46.43 -0.53
C THR A 50 -35.73 -46.25 0.35
N GLN A 51 -36.47 -45.14 0.25
CA GLN A 51 -37.68 -44.94 1.06
C GLN A 51 -38.84 -45.82 0.57
N ASP A 52 -39.32 -46.71 1.44
CA ASP A 52 -40.68 -47.26 1.42
C ASP A 52 -41.64 -46.16 1.92
N PRO A 53 -42.70 -45.79 1.17
CA PRO A 53 -43.56 -44.61 1.42
C PRO A 53 -44.26 -44.56 2.79
N LEU A 54 -44.21 -45.61 3.63
CA LEU A 54 -44.98 -45.70 4.87
C LEU A 54 -44.26 -45.26 6.15
N SER A 55 -42.99 -44.81 6.14
CA SER A 55 -42.32 -44.27 7.36
C SER A 55 -41.21 -43.23 7.14
N PRO A 56 -41.53 -42.01 6.65
CA PRO A 56 -40.55 -40.94 6.39
C PRO A 56 -40.09 -40.11 7.61
N MET A 57 -40.57 -40.40 8.84
CA MET A 57 -40.51 -39.41 9.93
C MET A 57 -39.18 -39.31 10.70
N LYS A 58 -38.37 -40.38 10.83
CA LYS A 58 -37.11 -40.33 11.60
C LYS A 58 -35.91 -39.78 10.82
N ASP A 59 -35.90 -39.96 9.50
CA ASP A 59 -34.76 -39.59 8.66
C ASP A 59 -34.74 -38.08 8.33
N ASN A 60 -35.92 -37.45 8.32
CA ASN A 60 -36.07 -36.02 8.05
C ASN A 60 -35.55 -35.12 9.18
N GLU A 61 -35.68 -35.52 10.45
CA GLU A 61 -35.16 -34.73 11.58
C GLU A 61 -33.62 -34.70 11.59
N PHE A 62 -32.98 -35.84 11.34
CA PHE A 62 -31.52 -35.92 11.24
C PHE A 62 -30.98 -35.10 10.06
N MET A 63 -31.65 -35.18 8.90
CA MET A 63 -31.31 -34.37 7.73
C MET A 63 -31.45 -32.87 8.02
N GLY A 64 -32.52 -32.47 8.73
CA GLY A 64 -32.74 -31.09 9.15
C GLY A 64 -31.64 -30.57 10.08
N GLN A 65 -31.21 -31.39 11.04
CA GLN A 65 -30.11 -31.05 11.95
C GLN A 65 -28.76 -30.95 11.21
N MET A 66 -28.48 -31.82 10.24
CA MET A 66 -27.27 -31.75 9.41
C MET A 66 -27.29 -30.55 8.46
N ALA A 67 -28.43 -30.21 7.87
CA ALA A 67 -28.58 -29.00 7.07
C ALA A 67 -28.33 -27.74 7.91
N GLN A 68 -28.83 -27.71 9.15
CA GLN A 68 -28.58 -26.62 10.10
C GLN A 68 -27.09 -26.50 10.45
N PHE A 69 -26.41 -27.63 10.69
CA PHE A 69 -24.97 -27.64 10.95
C PHE A 69 -24.15 -27.21 9.72
N SER A 70 -24.52 -27.66 8.52
CA SER A 70 -23.88 -27.28 7.25
C SER A 70 -24.03 -25.79 6.95
N ALA A 71 -25.19 -25.20 7.26
CA ALA A 71 -25.42 -23.76 7.15
C ALA A 71 -24.57 -22.96 8.14
N LEU A 72 -24.45 -23.43 9.39
CA LEU A 72 -23.60 -22.82 10.41
C LEU A 72 -22.12 -22.88 10.01
N GLU A 73 -21.66 -24.03 9.51
CA GLU A 73 -20.28 -24.21 9.05
C GLU A 73 -19.97 -23.36 7.81
N SER A 74 -20.92 -23.23 6.90
CA SER A 74 -20.79 -22.30 5.76
C SER A 74 -20.70 -20.85 6.23
N THR A 75 -21.42 -20.49 7.30
CA THR A 75 -21.32 -19.16 7.92
C THR A 75 -19.94 -18.96 8.55
N ASN A 76 -19.42 -19.95 9.27
CA ASN A 76 -18.07 -19.90 9.83
C ASN A 76 -16.99 -19.77 8.73
N GLN A 77 -17.16 -20.45 7.59
CA GLN A 77 -16.28 -20.28 6.43
C GLN A 77 -16.29 -18.86 5.89
N LEU A 78 -17.48 -18.25 5.77
CA LEU A 78 -17.62 -16.88 5.31
C LEU A 78 -16.94 -15.91 6.28
N VAL A 79 -17.06 -16.13 7.59
CA VAL A 79 -16.34 -15.36 8.61
C VAL A 79 -14.82 -15.54 8.46
N ASP A 80 -14.32 -16.78 8.35
CA ASP A 80 -12.89 -17.07 8.14
C ASP A 80 -12.34 -16.38 6.87
N ILE A 81 -13.12 -16.37 5.78
CA ILE A 81 -12.76 -15.68 4.53
C ILE A 81 -12.78 -14.17 4.72
N SER A 82 -13.78 -13.64 5.42
CA SER A 82 -13.89 -12.21 5.74
C SER A 82 -12.70 -11.73 6.57
N ASP A 83 -12.28 -12.48 7.59
CA ASP A 83 -11.13 -12.15 8.42
C ASP A 83 -9.82 -12.17 7.62
N LYS A 84 -9.65 -13.15 6.71
CA LYS A 84 -8.51 -13.18 5.79
C LYS A 84 -8.51 -11.98 4.84
N ASN A 85 -9.66 -11.58 4.34
CA ASN A 85 -9.78 -10.41 3.47
C ASN A 85 -9.51 -9.11 4.23
N LEU A 86 -9.95 -9.00 5.48
CA LEU A 86 -9.66 -7.87 6.35
C LEU A 86 -8.14 -7.75 6.59
N SER A 87 -7.47 -8.85 6.93
CA SER A 87 -6.01 -8.87 7.11
C SER A 87 -5.23 -8.48 5.85
N LYS A 88 -5.68 -8.93 4.67
CA LYS A 88 -5.11 -8.46 3.38
C LYS A 88 -5.35 -6.98 3.16
N THR A 89 -6.52 -6.47 3.56
CA THR A 89 -6.87 -5.05 3.45
C THR A 89 -5.97 -4.20 4.35
N ASP A 90 -5.72 -4.63 5.60
CA ASP A 90 -4.78 -3.94 6.50
C ASP A 90 -3.36 -3.87 5.93
N SER A 91 -2.91 -4.97 5.30
CA SER A 91 -1.61 -5.03 4.64
C SER A 91 -1.53 -4.07 3.45
N LEU A 92 -2.58 -4.02 2.61
CA LEU A 92 -2.67 -3.07 1.50
C LEU A 92 -2.71 -1.61 1.98
N VAL A 93 -3.42 -1.32 3.06
CA VAL A 93 -3.48 0.02 3.66
C VAL A 93 -2.09 0.46 4.13
N ALA A 94 -1.33 -0.43 4.77
CA ALA A 94 0.04 -0.15 5.18
C ALA A 94 0.95 0.15 3.97
N GLU A 95 0.83 -0.62 2.90
CA GLU A 95 1.60 -0.41 1.66
C GLU A 95 1.25 0.93 0.98
N VAL A 96 -0.04 1.27 0.88
CA VAL A 96 -0.51 2.57 0.36
C VAL A 96 0.03 3.74 1.19
N LYS A 97 0.09 3.59 2.52
CA LYS A 97 0.67 4.62 3.39
C LYS A 97 2.15 4.87 3.06
N LEU A 98 2.95 3.82 2.91
CA LEU A 98 4.36 3.93 2.52
C LEU A 98 4.52 4.57 1.14
N LEU A 99 3.68 4.18 0.17
CA LEU A 99 3.66 4.82 -1.15
C LEU A 99 3.37 6.33 -1.05
N ASN A 100 2.40 6.72 -0.22
CA ASN A 100 2.06 8.13 -0.03
C ASN A 100 3.21 8.93 0.61
N GLU A 101 3.90 8.35 1.60
CA GLU A 101 5.10 8.95 2.20
C GLU A 101 6.21 9.13 1.14
N ASN A 102 6.44 8.13 0.30
CA ASN A 102 7.41 8.21 -0.80
C ASN A 102 7.04 9.29 -1.83
N ILE A 103 5.77 9.36 -2.25
CA ILE A 103 5.26 10.39 -3.17
C ILE A 103 5.46 11.78 -2.55
N SER A 104 5.15 11.96 -1.27
CA SER A 104 5.37 13.23 -0.58
C SER A 104 6.84 13.64 -0.59
N GLY A 105 7.75 12.68 -0.35
CA GLY A 105 9.19 12.89 -0.47
C GLY A 105 9.62 13.31 -1.88
N LEU A 106 9.10 12.64 -2.92
CA LEU A 106 9.37 13.00 -4.32
C LEU A 106 8.84 14.40 -4.66
N VAL A 107 7.63 14.75 -4.23
CA VAL A 107 7.05 16.09 -4.42
C VAL A 107 7.89 17.15 -3.72
N SER A 108 8.37 16.89 -2.50
CA SER A 108 9.28 17.78 -1.79
C SER A 108 10.59 17.99 -2.57
N ASN A 109 11.17 16.91 -3.09
CA ASN A 109 12.41 16.98 -3.89
C ASN A 109 12.20 17.72 -5.22
N LEU A 110 11.06 17.53 -5.89
CA LEU A 110 10.71 18.28 -7.10
C LEU A 110 10.53 19.77 -6.80
N SER A 111 9.83 20.12 -5.71
CA SER A 111 9.71 21.50 -5.26
C SER A 111 11.08 22.12 -4.93
N LYS A 112 11.99 21.34 -4.34
CA LYS A 112 13.39 21.72 -4.09
C LYS A 112 14.22 21.94 -5.37
N ASN A 113 13.95 21.20 -6.44
CA ASN A 113 14.60 21.38 -7.74
C ASN A 113 14.04 22.62 -8.48
N THR A 114 12.75 22.89 -8.34
CA THR A 114 12.18 24.19 -8.72
C THR A 114 12.79 25.35 -7.91
N THR A 115 13.45 25.06 -6.77
CA THR A 115 14.30 26.01 -6.01
C THR A 115 15.67 26.28 -6.62
N ASN A 116 15.87 25.93 -7.90
CA ASN A 116 16.55 26.84 -8.82
C ASN A 116 16.00 28.29 -8.73
N SER A 117 14.85 28.53 -8.09
CA SER A 117 14.43 29.80 -7.51
C SER A 117 15.55 30.58 -6.81
N ASP A 118 16.40 29.97 -5.97
CA ASP A 118 17.44 30.73 -5.27
C ASP A 118 18.52 31.22 -6.24
N MET A 119 18.85 30.40 -7.25
CA MET A 119 19.73 30.78 -8.34
C MET A 119 19.08 31.82 -9.28
N LEU A 120 17.79 31.67 -9.58
CA LEU A 120 17.02 32.58 -10.42
C LEU A 120 16.83 33.94 -9.72
N THR A 121 16.55 33.96 -8.42
CA THR A 121 16.50 35.16 -7.58
C THR A 121 17.87 35.83 -7.53
N SER A 122 18.94 35.06 -7.35
CA SER A 122 20.32 35.59 -7.40
C SER A 122 20.64 36.20 -8.77
N GLN A 123 20.22 35.55 -9.87
CA GLN A 123 20.37 36.05 -11.23
C GLN A 123 19.56 37.32 -11.49
N THR A 124 18.30 37.39 -11.02
CA THR A 124 17.47 38.60 -11.11
C THR A 124 18.12 39.77 -10.37
N ASN A 125 18.69 39.53 -9.18
CA ASN A 125 19.38 40.56 -8.41
C ASN A 125 20.64 41.07 -9.12
N LEU A 126 21.43 40.19 -9.73
CA LEU A 126 22.58 40.58 -10.56
C LEU A 126 22.14 41.41 -11.76
N ASN A 127 21.07 41.02 -12.46
CA ASN A 127 20.55 41.76 -13.59
C ASN A 127 20.09 43.17 -13.19
N ASN A 128 19.35 43.30 -12.09
CA ASN A 128 18.94 44.60 -11.56
C ASN A 128 20.15 45.49 -11.20
N THR A 129 21.20 44.88 -10.63
CA THR A 129 22.45 45.60 -10.32
C THR A 129 23.15 46.10 -11.58
N ASN A 130 23.20 45.26 -12.62
CA ASN A 130 23.78 45.64 -13.91
C ASN A 130 22.99 46.76 -14.59
N GLU A 131 21.66 46.72 -14.53
CA GLU A 131 20.81 47.80 -15.06
C GLU A 131 21.08 49.13 -14.35
N ASN A 132 21.24 49.11 -13.02
CA ASN A 132 21.59 50.31 -12.26
C ASN A 132 22.96 50.87 -12.66
N ILE A 133 23.97 50.01 -12.76
CA ILE A 133 25.32 50.41 -13.19
C ILE A 133 25.27 51.02 -14.60
N LEU A 134 24.56 50.38 -15.54
CA LEU A 134 24.42 50.90 -16.90
C LEU A 134 23.78 52.29 -16.92
N ASN A 135 22.73 52.49 -16.11
CA ASN A 135 22.07 53.78 -15.99
C ASN A 135 22.99 54.87 -15.41
N GLU A 136 23.81 54.54 -14.42
CA GLU A 136 24.81 55.46 -13.86
C GLU A 136 25.89 55.82 -14.87
N LEU A 137 26.42 54.85 -15.61
CA LEU A 137 27.41 55.09 -16.66
C LEU A 137 26.85 55.98 -17.78
N ILE A 138 25.58 55.77 -18.18
CA ILE A 138 24.92 56.64 -19.16
C ILE A 138 24.79 58.07 -18.64
N LYS A 139 24.41 58.26 -17.37
CA LYS A 139 24.33 59.60 -16.74
C LYS A 139 25.70 60.26 -16.73
N LEU A 140 26.75 59.51 -16.38
CA LEU A 140 28.12 60.02 -16.36
C LEU A 140 28.59 60.44 -17.75
N ASN A 141 28.36 59.62 -18.78
CA ASN A 141 28.73 59.96 -20.15
C ASN A 141 28.02 61.24 -20.64
N LYS A 142 26.71 61.36 -20.39
CA LYS A 142 25.97 62.59 -20.70
C LYS A 142 26.53 63.82 -19.99
N ALA A 143 27.00 63.68 -18.75
CA ALA A 143 27.65 64.77 -18.04
C ALA A 143 28.98 65.15 -18.69
N PHE A 144 29.82 64.18 -19.07
CA PHE A 144 31.09 64.46 -19.78
C PHE A 144 30.88 65.14 -21.13
N GLU A 145 29.89 64.69 -21.92
CA GLU A 145 29.49 65.36 -23.16
C GLU A 145 29.09 66.83 -22.92
N ALA A 146 28.33 67.10 -21.85
CA ALA A 146 27.93 68.46 -21.47
C ALA A 146 29.11 69.34 -21.02
N TYR A 147 30.18 68.74 -20.48
CA TYR A 147 31.43 69.44 -20.12
C TYR A 147 32.42 69.56 -21.29
N GLY A 148 32.06 69.09 -22.50
CA GLY A 148 32.92 69.19 -23.68
C GLY A 148 34.12 68.23 -23.66
N ILE A 149 34.10 67.20 -22.81
CA ILE A 149 35.12 66.15 -22.77
C ILE A 149 34.66 65.05 -23.72
N ASN A 150 35.04 65.14 -24.99
CA ASN A 150 34.79 64.13 -26.00
C ASN A 150 36.09 63.41 -26.37
N GLU A 151 36.04 62.09 -26.53
CA GLU A 151 37.19 61.21 -26.87
C GLU A 151 37.86 61.51 -28.24
N ASN A 152 37.56 62.64 -28.89
CA ASN A 152 38.12 63.03 -30.20
C ASN A 152 38.90 64.35 -30.18
N THR A 153 39.75 64.55 -29.17
CA THR A 153 40.89 65.47 -29.30
C THR A 153 42.19 64.68 -29.47
N THR A 154 42.29 63.95 -30.58
CA THR A 154 43.60 63.59 -31.14
C THR A 154 43.87 64.51 -32.33
N ASN A 155 44.80 65.45 -32.13
CA ASN A 155 45.68 65.95 -33.17
C ASN A 155 47.03 66.26 -32.52
#